data_AF-A0A2G5X9R3-F1
#
_entry.id   AF-A0A2G5X9R3-F1
#
_cell.length_a   1.000
_cell.length_b   1.000
_cell.length_c   1.000
_cell.angle_alpha   90.00
_cell.angle_beta   90.00
_cell.angle_gamma   90.00
#
_symmetry.space_group_name_H-M   'P 1'
#
loop_
_entity.id
_entity.type
_entity.pdbx_description
1 polymer ?
#
loop_
_entity_poly.entity_id
_entity_poly.type
_entity_poly.pdbx_seq_one_letter_code
_entity_poly.pdbx_strand_id
1 'polypeptide(L)'
;MALVKARKEQDKPVFEICKGDQIMNVAFGGTLYQDIHAQLVDDLLQHNQLTDLEFATQLLDIVPDSILAEYAGASEIRVNTLHHQAVSCL
;
A
#
# COMPACT_ATOMS: atom_id res chain seq x y z
N MET A 1 10.27 -12.10 -4.73
CA MET A 1 9.05 -12.69 -5.36
C MET A 1 8.79 -14.13 -4.90
N ALA A 2 9.78 -15.04 -4.96
CA ALA A 2 9.57 -16.47 -4.69
C ALA A 2 8.93 -16.78 -3.32
N LEU A 3 9.28 -16.04 -2.27
CA LEU A 3 8.73 -16.27 -0.93
C LEU A 3 7.23 -16.02 -0.86
N VAL A 4 6.75 -14.90 -1.43
CA VAL A 4 5.32 -14.54 -1.41
C VAL A 4 4.48 -15.59 -2.15
N LYS A 5 4.95 -16.04 -3.32
CA LYS A 5 4.30 -17.12 -4.09
C LYS A 5 4.23 -18.43 -3.30
N ALA A 6 5.36 -18.83 -2.71
CA ALA A 6 5.41 -20.05 -1.91
C ALA A 6 4.51 -19.99 -0.66
N ARG A 7 4.37 -18.82 -0.02
CA ARG A 7 3.44 -18.67 1.12
C ARG A 7 1.99 -18.79 0.68
N LYS A 8 1.64 -18.23 -0.48
CA LYS A 8 0.31 -18.38 -1.07
C LYS A 8 0.00 -19.84 -1.42
N GLU A 9 0.95 -20.57 -2.01
CA GLU A 9 0.82 -22.01 -2.31
C GLU A 9 0.62 -22.87 -1.05
N GLN A 10 1.19 -22.43 0.07
CA GLN A 10 1.04 -23.09 1.37
C GLN A 10 -0.18 -22.64 2.17
N ASP A 11 -1.02 -21.78 1.60
CA ASP A 11 -2.17 -21.14 2.27
C ASP A 11 -1.81 -20.52 3.63
N LYS A 12 -0.62 -19.90 3.70
CA LYS A 12 -0.16 -19.21 4.90
C LYS A 12 -0.51 -17.73 4.82
N PRO A 13 -0.99 -17.12 5.93
CA PRO A 13 -1.28 -15.70 5.96
C PRO A 13 -0.01 -14.88 5.68
N VAL A 14 -0.17 -13.81 4.93
CA VAL A 14 0.89 -12.86 4.58
C VAL A 14 0.38 -11.46 4.91
N PHE A 15 1.20 -10.69 5.62
CA PHE A 15 0.95 -9.29 5.93
C PHE A 15 2.16 -8.47 5.50
N GLU A 16 1.91 -7.37 4.81
CA GLU A 16 2.93 -6.61 4.11
C GLU A 16 2.78 -5.11 4.36
N ILE A 17 3.92 -4.42 4.34
CA ILE A 17 4.00 -3.01 4.67
C ILE A 17 4.87 -2.32 3.61
N CYS A 18 4.37 -1.20 3.07
CA CYS A 18 5.07 -0.36 2.10
C CYS A 18 5.63 -1.18 0.91
N LYS A 19 6.94 -1.42 0.86
CA LYS A 19 7.59 -2.21 -0.19
C LYS A 19 7.09 -3.65 -0.25
N GLY A 20 6.62 -4.21 0.86
CA GLY A 20 6.03 -5.55 0.88
C GLY A 20 4.84 -5.66 -0.08
N ASP A 21 3.90 -4.72 0.03
CA ASP A 21 2.67 -4.71 -0.77
C ASP A 21 2.97 -4.54 -2.27
N GLN A 22 3.95 -3.70 -2.58
CA GLN A 22 4.46 -3.53 -3.94
C GLN A 22 5.07 -4.83 -4.51
N ILE A 23 5.80 -5.58 -3.67
CA ILE A 23 6.35 -6.89 -4.04
C ILE A 23 5.22 -7.90 -4.26
N MET A 24 4.16 -7.89 -3.47
CA MET A 24 3.00 -8.76 -3.72
C MET A 24 2.35 -8.43 -5.05
N ASN A 25 2.05 -7.16 -5.32
CA ASN A 25 1.45 -6.77 -6.60
C ASN A 25 2.26 -7.27 -7.81
N VAL A 26 3.57 -7.02 -7.83
CA VAL A 26 4.46 -7.46 -8.91
C VAL A 26 4.60 -8.99 -8.96
N ALA A 27 4.54 -9.68 -7.81
CA ALA A 27 4.60 -11.14 -7.78
C ALA A 27 3.40 -11.76 -8.53
N PHE A 28 2.25 -11.12 -8.45
CA PHE A 28 1.00 -11.58 -9.07
C PHE A 28 0.70 -10.94 -10.42
N GLY A 29 1.69 -10.27 -11.05
CA GLY A 29 1.61 -9.81 -12.44
C GLY A 29 1.34 -8.32 -12.62
N GLY A 30 1.08 -7.60 -11.53
CA GLY A 30 0.84 -6.16 -11.57
C GLY A 30 2.09 -5.33 -11.82
N THR A 31 1.90 -4.03 -11.97
CA THR A 31 2.96 -3.05 -12.22
C THR A 31 2.98 -1.92 -11.18
N LEU A 32 4.08 -1.17 -11.14
CA LEU A 32 4.27 -0.03 -10.24
C LEU A 32 4.57 1.23 -11.06
N TYR A 33 4.09 2.37 -10.57
CA TYR A 33 4.73 3.64 -10.85
C TYR A 33 6.13 3.62 -10.24
N GLN A 34 7.16 3.83 -11.06
CA GLN A 34 8.56 3.86 -10.61
C GLN A 34 8.88 5.13 -9.82
N ASP A 35 8.21 6.24 -10.17
CA ASP A 35 8.20 7.46 -9.39
C ASP A 35 6.85 8.17 -9.59
N ILE A 36 6.02 8.20 -8.56
CA ILE A 36 4.68 8.83 -8.60
C ILE A 36 4.77 10.34 -8.80
N HIS A 37 5.82 11.00 -8.33
CA HIS A 37 5.98 12.45 -8.49
C HIS A 37 6.44 12.82 -9.89
N ALA A 38 7.07 11.88 -10.61
CA ALA A 38 7.44 12.08 -12.01
C ALA A 38 6.34 11.65 -12.99
N GLN A 39 5.48 10.70 -12.60
CA GLN A 39 4.50 10.05 -13.50
C GLN A 39 3.06 10.52 -13.29
N LEU A 40 2.70 11.02 -12.11
CA LEU A 40 1.37 11.56 -11.79
C LEU A 40 1.49 13.06 -11.60
N VAL A 41 0.78 13.83 -12.43
CA VAL A 41 0.99 15.28 -12.56
C VAL A 41 -0.08 16.11 -11.85
N ASP A 42 -1.23 15.51 -11.52
CA ASP A 42 -2.38 16.22 -10.94
C ASP A 42 -2.86 15.57 -9.63
N ASP A 43 -3.19 16.40 -8.63
CA ASP A 43 -3.81 16.06 -7.33
C ASP A 43 -3.11 14.97 -6.48
N LEU A 44 -1.81 14.77 -6.68
CA LEU A 44 -1.03 13.83 -5.87
C LEU A 44 -0.72 14.38 -4.48
N LEU A 45 -1.17 13.67 -3.44
CA LEU A 45 -0.77 13.95 -2.07
C LEU A 45 0.72 13.68 -1.85
N GLN A 46 1.32 14.34 -0.87
CA GLN A 46 2.70 14.04 -0.47
C GLN A 46 2.77 12.64 0.17
N HIS A 47 3.42 11.68 -0.50
CA HIS A 47 3.64 10.32 0.00
C HIS A 47 5.03 10.09 0.60
N ASN A 48 5.90 11.09 0.55
CA ASN A 48 7.14 11.15 1.31
C ASN A 48 6.97 12.24 2.38
N GLN A 49 6.36 11.89 3.51
CA GLN A 49 6.01 12.89 4.52
C GLN A 49 7.26 13.49 5.16
N LEU A 50 7.19 14.79 5.47
CA LEU A 50 8.30 15.52 6.12
C LEU A 50 8.23 15.47 7.66
N THR A 51 7.06 15.13 8.19
CA THR A 51 6.83 14.94 9.63
C THR A 51 7.38 13.59 10.09
N ASP A 52 7.73 13.45 11.37
CA ASP A 52 8.13 12.15 11.95
C ASP A 52 7.07 11.05 11.64
N LEU A 53 7.54 9.84 11.38
CA LEU A 53 6.70 8.68 11.00
C LEU A 53 5.77 8.23 12.13
N GLU A 54 6.00 8.64 13.37
CA GLU A 54 5.06 8.42 14.47
C GLU A 54 3.71 9.14 14.25
N PHE A 55 3.68 10.18 13.41
CA PHE A 55 2.47 10.96 13.13
C PHE A 55 1.75 10.45 11.87
N ALA A 56 0.44 10.25 12.03
CA ALA A 56 -0.47 9.87 10.96
C ALA A 56 -0.97 11.11 10.20
N THR A 57 -0.41 11.33 9.01
CA THR A 57 -0.57 12.57 8.24
C THR A 57 -1.66 12.48 7.17
N GLN A 58 -1.85 11.32 6.55
CA GLN A 58 -2.81 11.10 5.46
C GLN A 58 -4.10 10.44 5.96
N LEU A 59 -5.24 10.86 5.42
CA LEU A 59 -6.55 10.23 5.65
C LEU A 59 -6.84 9.29 4.48
N LEU A 60 -7.26 8.05 4.78
CA LEU A 60 -7.59 7.03 3.80
C LEU A 60 -9.02 6.55 4.01
N ASP A 61 -9.74 6.37 2.91
CA ASP A 61 -11.01 5.65 2.87
C ASP A 61 -10.77 4.14 2.95
N ILE A 62 -11.56 3.46 3.77
CA ILE A 62 -11.56 2.00 3.87
C ILE A 62 -12.67 1.46 2.98
N VAL A 63 -12.31 0.54 2.10
CA VAL A 63 -13.28 -0.17 1.25
C VAL A 63 -14.21 -1.01 2.14
N PRO A 64 -15.55 -0.83 2.05
CA PRO A 64 -16.52 -1.63 2.79
C PRO A 64 -16.34 -3.14 2.52
N ASP A 65 -16.71 -3.97 3.50
CA ASP A 65 -16.65 -5.44 3.42
C ASP A 65 -15.25 -6.02 3.13
N SER A 66 -14.19 -5.22 3.28
CA SER A 66 -12.80 -5.67 3.21
C SER A 66 -12.34 -6.24 4.55
N ILE A 67 -11.29 -7.08 4.53
CA ILE A 67 -10.63 -7.58 5.75
C ILE A 67 -10.19 -6.40 6.64
N LEU A 68 -9.71 -5.30 6.05
CA LEU A 68 -9.31 -4.12 6.81
C LEU A 68 -10.50 -3.47 7.53
N ALA A 69 -11.69 -3.44 6.91
CA ALA A 69 -12.90 -2.89 7.51
C ALA A 69 -13.30 -3.65 8.78
N GLU A 70 -13.13 -4.98 8.81
CA GLU A 70 -13.41 -5.81 9.99
C GLU A 70 -12.54 -5.41 11.21
N TYR A 71 -11.30 -4.99 10.98
CA TYR A 71 -10.37 -4.63 12.04
C TYR A 71 -10.33 -3.14 12.39
N ALA A 72 -10.57 -2.27 11.42
CA ALA A 72 -10.43 -0.83 11.61
C ALA A 72 -11.56 -0.20 12.43
N GLY A 73 -12.76 -0.77 12.39
CA GLY A 73 -13.92 -0.24 13.13
C GLY A 73 -14.37 1.16 12.67
N ALA A 74 -13.88 1.63 11.51
CA ALA A 74 -14.17 2.93 10.94
C ALA A 74 -14.15 2.85 9.41
N SER A 75 -14.82 3.79 8.74
CA SER A 75 -14.80 3.95 7.27
C SER A 75 -13.59 4.75 6.78
N GLU A 76 -12.92 5.47 7.67
CA GLU A 76 -11.74 6.28 7.36
C GLU A 76 -10.70 6.10 8.47
N ILE A 77 -9.42 6.07 8.10
CA ILE A 77 -8.29 6.02 9.06
C ILE A 77 -7.19 6.98 8.66
N ARG A 78 -6.41 7.42 9.65
CA ARG A 78 -5.19 8.17 9.41
C ARG A 78 -3.97 7.25 9.45
N VAL A 79 -3.05 7.44 8.51
CA VAL A 79 -1.79 6.70 8.43
C VAL A 79 -0.59 7.61 8.17
N ASN A 80 0.61 7.11 8.43
CA ASN A 80 1.84 7.72 7.94
C ASN A 80 2.11 7.30 6.50
N THR A 81 3.06 7.97 5.84
CA THR A 81 3.43 7.66 4.45
C THR A 81 4.91 7.92 4.18
N LEU A 82 5.59 6.94 3.59
CA LEU A 82 7.00 7.05 3.19
C LEU A 82 7.27 6.18 1.97
N HIS A 83 6.90 6.68 0.78
CA HIS A 83 7.18 6.03 -0.49
C HIS A 83 7.12 7.03 -1.66
N HIS A 84 7.92 6.76 -2.69
CA HIS A 84 7.83 7.43 -4.00
C HIS A 84 7.33 6.50 -5.11
N GLN A 85 7.04 5.24 -4.78
CA GLN A 85 6.49 4.23 -5.68
C GLN A 85 5.08 3.87 -5.23
N ALA A 86 4.23 3.47 -6.16
CA ALA A 86 2.87 3.01 -5.87
C ALA A 86 2.42 1.98 -6.90
N VAL A 87 1.40 1.20 -6.55
CA VAL A 87 0.73 0.27 -7.47
C VAL A 87 0.09 1.06 -8.62
N SER A 88 0.29 0.59 -9.85
CA SER A 88 -0.27 1.22 -11.06
C SER A 88 -1.43 0.44 -11.66
N CYS A 89 -1.28 -0.87 -11.80
CA CYS A 89 -2.35 -1.78 -12.23
C CYS A 89 -2.05 -3.21 -11.77
N LEU A 90 -3.08 -4.05 -11.85
CA LEU A 90 -2.96 -5.51 -11.87
C LEU A 90 -2.73 -6.00 -13.32
#